data_AF-A0A098BVJ7-F1
#
_entry.id   AF-A0A098BVJ7-F1
#
_cell.length_a   1.000
_cell.length_b   1.000
_cell.length_c   1.000
_cell.angle_alpha   90.00
_cell.angle_beta   90.00
_cell.angle_gamma   90.00
#
_symmetry.space_group_name_H-M   'P 1'
#
loop_
_entity.id
_entity.type
_entity.pdbx_description
1 polymer ?
#
loop_
_entity_poly.entity_id
_entity_poly.type
_entity_poly.pdbx_seq_one_letter_code
_entity_poly.pdbx_strand_id
1 'polypeptide(L)'
;MTDSRFPALDFDRTTDEFYGNGYEVLRHNVIEPEVPETGEFIAIPVRTIVDGNNGPGFEIGPYSLTETDVVVLHNALISHIRMFPDLFRPAKKDAS
;
A
#
# COMPACT_ATOMS: atom_id res chain seq x y z
N MET A 1 -29.53 -10.36 -0.37
CA MET A 1 -28.18 -10.79 -0.81
C MET A 1 -27.78 -9.89 -1.96
N THR A 2 -26.91 -8.94 -1.71
CA THR A 2 -26.14 -8.24 -2.74
C THR A 2 -24.71 -8.28 -2.26
N ASP A 3 -23.99 -9.29 -2.73
CA ASP A 3 -22.55 -9.39 -2.59
C ASP A 3 -21.95 -8.30 -3.50
N SER A 4 -22.00 -7.06 -3.03
CA SER A 4 -21.42 -5.90 -3.70
C SER A 4 -19.95 -5.80 -3.33
N ARG A 5 -19.19 -6.88 -3.58
CA ARG A 5 -17.73 -6.80 -3.61
C ARG A 5 -17.36 -6.10 -4.92
N PHE A 6 -17.38 -4.78 -4.86
CA PHE A 6 -16.82 -3.93 -5.91
C PHE A 6 -15.39 -4.41 -6.19
N PRO A 7 -14.98 -4.59 -7.46
CA PRO A 7 -13.62 -4.98 -7.78
C PRO A 7 -12.70 -3.83 -7.36
N ALA A 8 -12.16 -3.94 -6.15
CA ALA A 8 -11.39 -2.88 -5.51
C ALA A 8 -9.96 -2.79 -6.04
N LEU A 9 -9.57 -3.69 -6.95
CA LEU A 9 -8.23 -3.67 -7.53
C LEU A 9 -8.09 -2.45 -8.46
N ASP A 10 -7.53 -1.40 -7.86
CA ASP A 10 -6.98 -0.22 -8.51
C ASP A 10 -7.98 0.68 -9.25
N PHE A 11 -9.13 0.95 -8.61
CA PHE A 11 -10.02 2.01 -9.09
C PHE A 11 -9.29 3.37 -9.02
N ASP A 12 -9.29 4.11 -10.13
CA ASP A 12 -8.72 5.46 -10.18
C ASP A 12 -9.57 6.41 -9.33
N ARG A 13 -9.09 6.69 -8.12
CA ARG A 13 -9.75 7.57 -7.14
C ARG A 13 -9.44 9.05 -7.36
N THR A 14 -8.63 9.40 -8.36
CA THR A 14 -8.23 10.81 -8.59
C THR A 14 -9.39 11.69 -9.05
N THR A 15 -10.45 11.08 -9.58
CA THR A 15 -11.65 11.78 -10.09
C THR A 15 -12.90 11.53 -9.24
N ASP A 16 -12.78 10.80 -8.13
CA ASP A 16 -13.91 10.44 -7.28
C ASP A 16 -14.30 11.63 -6.38
N GLU A 17 -15.51 12.17 -6.60
CA GLU A 17 -16.07 13.30 -5.83
C GLU A 17 -16.20 12.98 -4.34
N PHE A 18 -16.23 11.69 -3.94
CA PHE A 18 -16.21 11.29 -2.52
C PHE A 18 -14.89 11.65 -1.82
N TYR A 19 -13.78 11.72 -2.58
CA TYR A 19 -12.44 12.12 -2.12
C TYR A 19 -12.07 13.56 -2.53
N GLY A 20 -13.02 14.35 -3.06
CA GLY A 20 -12.85 15.73 -3.54
C GLY A 20 -12.43 16.78 -2.49
N ASN A 21 -12.00 16.35 -1.31
CA ASN A 21 -11.63 17.17 -0.16
C ASN A 21 -10.12 17.17 0.11
N GLY A 22 -9.29 17.24 -0.94
CA GLY A 22 -7.84 17.36 -0.79
C GLY A 22 -7.09 16.04 -0.60
N TYR A 23 -7.52 14.99 -1.29
CA TYR A 23 -6.75 13.76 -1.45
C TYR A 23 -5.56 13.99 -2.42
N GLU A 24 -4.34 13.79 -1.94
CA GLU A 24 -3.11 13.93 -2.71
C GLU A 24 -2.20 12.70 -2.51
N VAL A 25 -1.67 12.16 -3.61
CA VAL A 25 -0.67 11.09 -3.57
C VAL A 25 0.73 11.71 -3.57
N LEU A 26 1.41 11.67 -2.43
CA LEU A 26 2.77 12.22 -2.27
C LEU A 26 3.85 11.28 -2.83
N ARG A 27 3.62 9.96 -2.74
CA ARG A 27 4.53 8.95 -3.28
C ARG A 27 3.72 7.75 -3.76
N HIS A 28 4.10 7.21 -4.91
CA HIS A 28 3.48 6.03 -5.50
C HIS A 28 4.59 5.05 -5.92
N ASN A 29 4.48 3.80 -5.47
CA ASN A 29 5.23 2.65 -5.99
C ASN A 29 4.26 1.51 -6.29
N VAL A 30 4.73 0.47 -6.98
CA VAL A 30 3.96 -0.76 -7.20
C VAL A 30 4.80 -1.94 -6.75
N ILE A 31 4.18 -2.90 -6.06
CA ILE A 31 4.76 -4.21 -5.76
C ILE A 31 3.99 -5.28 -6.53
N GLU A 32 4.66 -6.35 -6.93
CA GLU A 32 4.06 -7.45 -7.70
C GLU A 32 4.29 -8.78 -6.97
N PRO A 33 3.59 -9.06 -5.87
CA PRO A 33 3.64 -10.37 -5.23
C PRO A 33 2.94 -11.44 -6.07
N GLU A 34 3.46 -12.66 -5.98
CA GLU A 34 2.80 -13.88 -6.46
C GLU A 34 1.68 -14.29 -5.50
N VAL A 35 0.52 -14.67 -6.04
CA VAL A 35 -0.56 -15.35 -5.32
C VAL A 35 -0.35 -16.85 -5.45
N PRO A 36 0.08 -17.56 -4.39
CA PRO A 36 0.47 -18.97 -4.50
C PRO A 36 -0.65 -19.89 -4.99
N GLU A 37 -1.91 -19.55 -4.70
CA GLU A 37 -3.09 -20.34 -5.08
C GLU A 37 -3.32 -20.36 -6.59
N THR A 38 -2.99 -19.26 -7.28
CA THR A 38 -3.21 -19.10 -8.73
C THR A 38 -1.92 -19.10 -9.53
N GLY A 39 -0.76 -18.88 -8.88
CA GLY A 39 0.53 -18.66 -9.52
C GLY A 39 0.60 -17.33 -10.28
N GLU A 40 -0.34 -16.43 -10.06
CA GLU A 40 -0.41 -15.14 -10.75
C GLU A 40 0.31 -14.06 -9.96
N PHE A 41 0.96 -13.14 -10.66
CA PHE A 41 1.50 -11.92 -10.07
C PHE A 41 0.45 -10.83 -10.12
N ILE A 42 0.19 -10.19 -8.98
CA ILE A 42 -0.79 -9.10 -8.89
C ILE A 42 -0.07 -7.80 -8.61
N ALA A 43 -0.27 -6.81 -9.48
CA ALA A 43 0.20 -5.45 -9.24
C ALA A 43 -0.60 -4.82 -8.09
N ILE A 44 0.10 -4.44 -7.03
CA ILE A 44 -0.46 -3.77 -5.86
C ILE A 44 0.22 -2.41 -5.72
N PRO A 45 -0.49 -1.30 -5.91
CA PRO A 45 0.05 0.02 -5.67
C PRO A 45 0.29 0.24 -4.17
N VAL A 46 1.35 0.94 -3.84
CA VAL A 46 1.72 1.34 -2.49
C VAL A 46 1.89 2.85 -2.49
N ARG A 47 1.03 3.54 -1.74
CA ARG A 47 0.92 5.00 -1.80
C ARG A 47 1.11 5.63 -0.43
N THR A 48 1.83 6.74 -0.41
CA THR A 48 1.75 7.71 0.69
C THR A 48 0.82 8.81 0.24
N ILE A 49 -0.20 9.09 1.05
CA ILE A 49 -1.26 10.03 0.72
C ILE A 49 -1.41 11.08 1.80
N VAL A 50 -2.05 12.18 1.47
CA VAL A 50 -2.68 13.10 2.43
C VAL A 50 -4.12 13.23 2.01
N ASP A 51 -5.03 13.06 2.95
CA ASP A 51 -6.47 13.30 2.78
C ASP A 51 -6.84 14.51 3.64
N GLY A 52 -7.50 15.51 3.06
CA GLY A 52 -7.85 16.73 3.81
C GLY A 52 -8.82 16.49 4.98
N ASN A 53 -9.54 15.37 5.02
CA ASN A 53 -10.40 15.01 6.14
C ASN A 53 -9.71 14.14 7.19
N ASN A 54 -8.79 13.28 6.78
CA ASN A 54 -8.19 12.24 7.63
C ASN A 54 -6.71 12.47 7.95
N GLY A 55 -6.07 13.46 7.31
CA GLY A 55 -4.64 13.73 7.45
C GLY A 55 -3.76 12.80 6.61
N PRO A 56 -2.47 12.65 6.95
CA PRO A 56 -1.56 11.77 6.23
C PRO A 56 -1.97 10.30 6.38
N GLY A 57 -1.81 9.53 5.30
CA GLY A 57 -2.17 8.12 5.27
C GLY A 57 -1.21 7.29 4.41
N PHE A 58 -1.36 5.97 4.53
CA PHE A 58 -0.64 5.01 3.72
C PHE A 58 -1.63 4.03 3.10
N GLU A 59 -1.40 3.63 1.87
CA GLU A 59 -2.26 2.67 1.18
C GLU A 59 -1.47 1.52 0.58
N ILE A 60 -2.08 0.33 0.62
CA ILE A 60 -1.60 -0.88 -0.06
C ILE A 60 -2.77 -1.46 -0.85
N GLY A 61 -2.70 -1.36 -2.18
CA GLY A 61 -3.80 -1.71 -3.06
C GLY A 61 -5.01 -0.80 -2.80
N PRO A 62 -6.21 -1.37 -2.60
CA PRO A 62 -7.38 -0.59 -2.23
C PRO A 62 -7.44 -0.17 -0.76
N TYR A 63 -6.59 -0.74 0.10
CA TYR A 63 -6.71 -0.59 1.54
C TYR A 63 -5.96 0.64 2.01
N SER A 64 -6.64 1.48 2.79
CA SER A 64 -6.03 2.60 3.51
C SER A 64 -5.70 2.14 4.93
N LEU A 65 -4.48 2.40 5.36
CA LEU A 65 -3.96 2.05 6.68
C LEU A 65 -4.02 3.27 7.59
N THR A 66 -4.49 3.08 8.81
CA THR A 66 -4.41 4.11 9.85
C THR A 66 -2.99 4.23 10.39
N GLU A 67 -2.70 5.29 11.15
CA GLU A 67 -1.41 5.44 11.84
C GLU A 67 -1.04 4.22 12.70
N THR A 68 -2.04 3.62 13.37
CA THR A 68 -1.81 2.43 14.19
C THR A 68 -1.45 1.22 13.34
N ASP A 69 -2.14 1.01 12.22
CA ASP A 69 -1.86 -0.10 11.29
C ASP A 69 -0.45 0.02 10.69
N VAL A 70 -0.04 1.25 10.35
CA VAL A 70 1.30 1.51 9.81
C VAL A 70 2.38 1.14 10.83
N VAL A 71 2.22 1.51 12.10
CA VAL A 71 3.18 1.15 13.16
C VAL A 71 3.25 -0.36 13.37
N VAL A 72 2.09 -1.03 13.40
CA VAL A 72 2.02 -2.50 13.54
C VAL A 72 2.71 -3.19 12.36
N LEU A 73 2.42 -2.78 11.13
CA LEU A 73 3.04 -3.30 9.92
C LEU A 73 4.56 -3.08 9.94
N HIS A 74 5.01 -1.87 10.25
CA HIS A 74 6.42 -1.53 10.34
C HIS A 74 7.17 -2.43 11.33
N ASN A 75 6.60 -2.66 12.51
CA ASN A 75 7.19 -3.53 13.53
C ASN A 75 7.26 -4.99 13.07
N ALA A 76 6.21 -5.49 12.41
CA ALA A 76 6.20 -6.83 11.84
C ALA A 76 7.28 -7.02 10.76
N LEU A 77 7.43 -6.05 9.87
CA LEU A 77 8.46 -6.05 8.82
C LEU A 77 9.87 -6.04 9.42
N ILE A 78 10.14 -5.17 10.39
CA ILE A 78 11.43 -5.14 11.09
C ILE A 78 11.72 -6.48 11.77
N SER A 79 10.74 -7.06 12.45
CA SER A 79 10.89 -8.36 13.11
C SER A 79 11.25 -9.46 12.10
N HIS A 80 10.56 -9.49 10.96
CA HIS A 80 10.83 -10.44 9.89
C HIS A 80 12.25 -10.27 9.30
N ILE A 81 12.65 -9.04 8.98
CA ILE A 81 14.00 -8.73 8.46
C ILE A 81 15.09 -9.17 9.44
N ARG A 82 14.90 -8.92 10.74
CA ARG A 82 15.84 -9.34 11.79
C ARG A 82 15.96 -10.85 11.92
N MET A 83 14.89 -11.59 11.61
CA MET A 83 14.89 -13.05 11.63
C MET A 83 15.63 -13.64 10.43
N PHE A 84 15.62 -12.95 9.28
CA PHE A 84 16.22 -13.41 8.03
C PHE A 84 17.17 -12.37 7.42
N PRO A 85 18.20 -11.90 8.15
CA PRO A 85 19.00 -10.74 7.75
C PRO A 85 19.76 -10.95 6.44
N ASP A 86 20.14 -12.20 6.11
CA ASP A 86 20.89 -12.52 4.90
C ASP A 86 20.04 -12.39 3.62
N LEU A 87 18.71 -12.50 3.74
CA LEU A 87 17.76 -12.41 2.62
C LEU A 87 17.35 -10.97 2.32
N PHE A 88 17.41 -10.08 3.32
CA PHE A 88 16.94 -8.70 3.22
C PHE A 88 18.10 -7.73 3.38
N ARG A 89 18.94 -7.66 2.34
CA ARG A 89 19.97 -6.62 2.25
C ARG A 89 19.32 -5.32 1.78
N PRO A 90 19.55 -4.17 2.45
CA PRO A 90 19.13 -2.88 1.91
C PRO A 90 19.67 -2.75 0.49
N ALA A 91 18.80 -2.47 -0.48
CA ALA A 91 19.25 -2.14 -1.82
C ALA A 91 20.27 -0.99 -1.69
N LYS A 92 21.47 -1.16 -2.26
CA LYS A 92 22.42 -0.05 -2.35
C LYS A 92 21.68 1.07 -3.06
N LYS A 93 21.58 2.21 -2.39
CA LYS A 93 21.06 3.44 -2.99
C LYS A 93 22.00 3.74 -4.17
N ASP A 94 21.56 3.51 -5.40
CA ASP A 94 22.30 4.01 -6.56
C ASP A 94 22.36 5.53 -6.39
N ALA A 95 23.58 6.04 -6.25
CA ALA A 95 23.83 7.46 -6.13
C ALA A 95 23.34 8.13 -7.42
N SER A 96 22.18 8.78 -7.35
CA SER A 96 21.70 9.76 -8.32
C SER A 96 22.06 11.15 -7.83
#